data_AF-A0A0C3MIH0-F1
#
_entry.id   AF-A0A0C3MIH0-F1
#
_cell.length_a   1.000
_cell.length_b   1.000
_cell.length_c   1.000
_cell.angle_alpha   90.00
_cell.angle_beta   90.00
_cell.angle_gamma   90.00
#
_symmetry.space_group_name_H-M   'P 1'
#
loop_
_entity.id
_entity.type
_entity.pdbx_description
1 polymer ?
#
loop_
_entity_poly.entity_id
_entity_poly.type
_entity_poly.pdbx_seq_one_letter_code
_entity_poly.pdbx_strand_id
1 'polypeptide(L)'
;DTNSPEFVERKVKAQLNKITPQNYDSISNQVINWVNNAEGEKRGNVLDLATKLMLEQAAATALFSETFARMSRKMMEKCSASIQDSNVRNAAGEPILGGHLFRKYLLSRCKEYSELCWSFDRAGSTDPSTQDHKSEGQPIMFSDEYYAICKAKREGLNLIRFMGELFKVQLLTERIMHETIKQLLAKINDPREEEIERLCILLATIGQKLDTPKAKGHVNVYLGKMEKSVDNNKLSPRLRCKLLDVIELRKRNWIPRGTVLESPATIQLHEQVTTLRGMSNGMALMLDLLLRASRKRMEQPKNNKPTNRPANPVARNRLRMSPLVIA
;
A
#
# COMPACT_ATOMS: atom_id res chain seq x y z
N ASP A 1 10.90 -30.43 18.14
CA ASP A 1 11.91 -29.37 17.95
C ASP A 1 11.31 -28.03 17.62
N THR A 2 11.74 -27.00 18.34
CA THR A 2 11.33 -25.60 18.17
C THR A 2 11.83 -24.94 16.89
N ASN A 3 12.75 -25.61 16.16
CA ASN A 3 13.31 -25.16 14.88
C ASN A 3 12.90 -26.07 13.68
N SER A 4 11.92 -26.96 13.86
CA SER A 4 11.38 -27.75 12.75
C SER A 4 10.65 -26.84 11.75
N PRO A 5 10.80 -27.03 10.43
CA PRO A 5 10.12 -26.22 9.41
C PRO A 5 8.59 -26.20 9.61
N GLU A 6 7.99 -27.32 10.02
CA GLU A 6 6.55 -27.40 10.30
C GLU A 6 6.12 -26.56 11.51
N PHE A 7 6.98 -26.50 12.54
CA PHE A 7 6.73 -25.67 13.70
C PHE A 7 6.77 -24.18 13.34
N VAL A 8 7.76 -23.79 12.52
CA VAL A 8 7.89 -22.44 12.00
C VAL A 8 6.67 -22.08 11.13
N GLU A 9 6.27 -22.98 10.24
CA GLU A 9 5.09 -22.79 9.39
C GLU A 9 3.82 -22.53 10.21
N ARG A 10 3.51 -23.42 11.16
CA ARG A 10 2.31 -23.30 12.01
C ARG A 10 2.31 -22.01 12.80
N LYS A 11 3.47 -21.62 13.33
CA LYS A 11 3.61 -20.41 14.12
C LYS A 11 3.48 -19.13 13.28
N VAL A 12 4.13 -19.07 12.10
CA VAL A 12 4.00 -17.91 11.18
C VAL A 12 2.56 -17.79 10.71
N LYS A 13 1.93 -18.91 10.32
CA LYS A 13 0.53 -18.95 9.91
C LYS A 13 -0.41 -18.48 11.02
N ALA A 14 -0.18 -18.91 12.27
CA ALA A 14 -0.98 -18.47 13.41
C ALA A 14 -0.87 -16.96 13.67
N GLN A 15 0.30 -16.35 13.43
CA GLN A 15 0.49 -14.91 13.54
C GLN A 15 -0.19 -14.15 12.40
N LEU A 16 -0.02 -14.63 11.16
CA LEU A 16 -0.66 -14.02 9.99
C LEU A 16 -2.19 -14.11 10.05
N ASN A 17 -2.75 -15.16 10.65
CA ASN A 17 -4.20 -15.28 10.88
C ASN A 17 -4.74 -14.26 11.89
N LYS A 18 -3.90 -13.76 12.79
CA LYS A 18 -4.28 -12.77 13.82
C LYS A 18 -4.06 -11.34 13.35
N ILE A 19 -3.52 -11.13 12.16
CA ILE A 19 -3.13 -9.78 11.72
C ILE A 19 -4.35 -8.89 11.49
N THR A 20 -4.32 -7.74 12.14
CA THR A 20 -5.30 -6.66 11.99
C THR A 20 -4.57 -5.32 11.92
N PRO A 21 -5.22 -4.25 11.44
CA PRO A 21 -4.62 -2.91 11.47
C PRO A 21 -4.17 -2.48 12.88
N GLN A 22 -4.88 -2.91 13.93
CA GLN A 22 -4.61 -2.53 15.32
C GLN A 22 -3.36 -3.21 15.90
N ASN A 23 -3.15 -4.50 15.60
CA ASN A 23 -2.01 -5.26 16.13
C ASN A 23 -0.85 -5.42 15.12
N TYR A 24 -0.97 -4.75 13.96
CA TYR A 24 -0.05 -4.82 12.84
C TYR A 24 1.43 -4.69 13.27
N ASP A 25 1.77 -3.68 14.08
CA ASP A 25 3.17 -3.43 14.41
C ASP A 25 3.78 -4.54 15.26
N SER A 26 3.02 -5.07 16.22
CA SER A 26 3.45 -6.19 17.05
C SER A 26 3.67 -7.44 16.20
N ILE A 27 2.67 -7.83 15.40
CA ILE A 27 2.73 -9.06 14.59
C ILE A 27 3.81 -8.97 13.50
N SER A 28 3.88 -7.85 12.78
CA SER A 28 4.89 -7.66 11.74
C SER A 28 6.31 -7.68 12.30
N ASN A 29 6.56 -7.06 13.46
CA ASN A 29 7.87 -7.13 14.12
C ASN A 29 8.20 -8.55 14.60
N GLN A 30 7.22 -9.30 15.13
CA GLN A 30 7.44 -10.69 15.53
C GLN A 30 7.84 -11.58 14.36
N VAL A 31 7.15 -11.47 13.23
CA VAL A 31 7.46 -12.25 12.02
C VAL A 31 8.84 -11.88 11.47
N ILE A 32 9.17 -10.58 11.41
CA ILE A 32 10.51 -10.12 10.97
C ILE A 32 11.61 -10.63 11.90
N ASN A 33 11.40 -10.57 13.22
CA ASN A 33 12.39 -11.03 14.19
C ASN A 33 12.63 -12.55 14.05
N TRP A 34 11.59 -13.34 13.79
CA TRP A 34 11.78 -14.77 13.54
C TRP A 34 12.56 -15.06 12.28
N VAL A 35 12.26 -14.36 11.19
CA VAL A 35 13.02 -14.48 9.94
C VAL A 35 14.49 -14.08 10.16
N ASN A 36 14.74 -13.02 10.92
CA ASN A 36 16.10 -12.56 11.22
C ASN A 36 16.87 -13.49 12.18
N ASN A 37 16.16 -14.13 13.11
CA ASN A 37 16.75 -15.02 14.12
C ASN A 37 16.88 -16.47 13.65
N ALA A 38 16.42 -16.82 12.46
CA ALA A 38 16.58 -18.16 11.91
C ALA A 38 18.07 -18.55 11.81
N GLU A 39 18.38 -19.82 12.05
CA GLU A 39 19.76 -20.32 12.15
C GLU A 39 20.40 -20.52 10.78
N GLY A 40 21.63 -20.00 10.61
CA GLY A 40 22.56 -20.35 9.52
C GLY A 40 21.95 -20.38 8.11
N GLU A 41 22.14 -21.49 7.41
CA GLU A 41 21.72 -21.72 6.02
C GLU A 41 20.20 -21.83 5.83
N LYS A 42 19.43 -22.03 6.91
CA LYS A 42 17.96 -22.16 6.84
C LYS A 42 17.24 -20.81 6.74
N ARG A 43 17.94 -19.68 6.89
CA ARG A 43 17.34 -18.33 6.82
C ARG A 43 16.64 -18.06 5.50
N GLY A 44 17.23 -18.48 4.38
CA GLY A 44 16.62 -18.37 3.06
C GLY A 44 15.29 -19.11 2.97
N ASN A 45 15.27 -20.36 3.44
CA ASN A 45 14.06 -21.20 3.44
C ASN A 45 12.95 -20.64 4.35
N VAL A 46 13.31 -20.11 5.52
CA VAL A 46 12.34 -19.48 6.43
C VAL A 46 11.77 -18.20 5.82
N LEU A 47 12.59 -17.40 5.14
CA LEU A 47 12.14 -16.22 4.42
C LEU A 47 11.19 -16.59 3.26
N ASP A 48 11.53 -17.61 2.48
CA ASP A 48 10.69 -18.11 1.40
C ASP A 48 9.35 -18.66 1.92
N LEU A 49 9.38 -19.43 3.01
CA LEU A 49 8.17 -19.94 3.66
C LEU A 49 7.29 -18.81 4.20
N ALA A 50 7.88 -17.82 4.88
CA ALA A 50 7.14 -16.65 5.35
C ALA A 50 6.50 -15.88 4.18
N THR A 51 7.25 -15.73 3.08
CA THR A 51 6.76 -15.10 1.83
C THR A 51 5.57 -15.88 1.26
N LYS A 52 5.66 -17.22 1.22
CA LYS A 52 4.57 -18.10 0.77
C LYS A 52 3.30 -17.91 1.60
N LEU A 53 3.42 -18.02 2.92
CA LEU A 53 2.28 -17.91 3.84
C LEU A 53 1.62 -16.52 3.79
N MET A 54 2.42 -15.46 3.62
CA MET A 54 1.89 -14.11 3.43
C MET A 54 1.07 -13.99 2.15
N LEU A 55 1.55 -14.56 1.04
CA LEU A 55 0.84 -14.56 -0.24
C LEU A 55 -0.46 -15.37 -0.17
N GLU A 56 -0.42 -16.58 0.41
CA GLU A 56 -1.61 -17.41 0.60
C GLU A 56 -2.66 -16.69 1.45
N GLN A 57 -2.24 -16.02 2.53
CA GLN A 57 -3.16 -15.28 3.39
C GLN A 57 -3.74 -14.05 2.68
N ALA A 58 -2.94 -13.35 1.88
CA ALA A 58 -3.41 -12.22 1.08
C ALA A 58 -4.39 -12.67 -0.03
N ALA A 59 -4.18 -13.86 -0.61
CA ALA A 59 -5.10 -14.47 -1.56
C ALA A 59 -6.40 -14.96 -0.89
N ALA A 60 -6.34 -15.44 0.35
CA ALA A 60 -7.52 -15.90 1.07
C ALA A 60 -8.49 -14.76 1.44
N THR A 61 -7.99 -13.55 1.73
CA THR A 61 -8.83 -12.41 2.16
C THR A 61 -8.39 -11.08 1.57
N ALA A 62 -9.21 -10.52 0.68
CA ALA A 62 -9.01 -9.17 0.12
C ALA A 62 -9.11 -8.02 1.14
N LEU A 63 -9.70 -8.23 2.32
CA LEU A 63 -9.89 -7.18 3.32
C LEU A 63 -8.56 -6.61 3.83
N PHE A 64 -7.50 -7.43 3.84
CA PHE A 64 -6.21 -7.08 4.43
C PHE A 64 -5.10 -6.94 3.39
N SER A 65 -5.43 -6.84 2.09
CA SER A 65 -4.41 -6.71 1.03
C SER A 65 -3.46 -5.52 1.25
N GLU A 66 -3.96 -4.37 1.69
CA GLU A 66 -3.13 -3.20 2.03
C GLU A 66 -2.23 -3.49 3.24
N THR A 67 -2.76 -4.12 4.28
CA THR A 67 -2.00 -4.51 5.49
C THR A 67 -0.85 -5.46 5.12
N PHE A 68 -1.10 -6.45 4.28
CA PHE A 68 -0.07 -7.37 3.80
C PHE A 68 0.95 -6.67 2.91
N ALA A 69 0.54 -5.70 2.06
CA ALA A 69 1.47 -4.98 1.21
C ALA A 69 2.40 -4.09 2.05
N ARG A 70 1.87 -3.44 3.07
CA ARG A 70 2.65 -2.70 4.07
C ARG A 70 3.61 -3.61 4.83
N MET A 71 3.19 -4.83 5.18
CA MET A 71 4.04 -5.83 5.81
C MET A 71 5.17 -6.27 4.88
N SER A 72 4.88 -6.55 3.61
CA SER A 72 5.89 -6.90 2.60
C SER A 72 6.92 -5.78 2.45
N ARG A 73 6.49 -4.51 2.48
CA ARG A 73 7.41 -3.38 2.43
C ARG A 73 8.31 -3.33 3.65
N LYS A 74 7.73 -3.48 4.85
CA LYS A 74 8.46 -3.52 6.12
C LYS A 74 9.44 -4.69 6.17
N MET A 75 9.07 -5.84 5.62
CA MET A 75 9.94 -7.02 5.50
C MET A 75 11.12 -6.75 4.56
N MET A 76 10.88 -6.14 3.39
CA MET A 76 11.96 -5.71 2.50
C MET A 76 12.96 -4.75 3.19
N GLU A 77 12.48 -3.85 4.06
CA GLU A 77 13.33 -2.86 4.72
C GLU A 77 14.07 -3.38 5.96
N LYS A 78 13.45 -4.29 6.72
CA LYS A 78 13.96 -4.75 8.03
C LYS A 78 14.53 -6.16 8.01
N CYS A 79 14.49 -6.86 6.88
CA CYS A 79 15.20 -8.13 6.73
C CYS A 79 16.71 -7.89 6.83
N SER A 80 17.37 -8.72 7.64
CA SER A 80 18.82 -8.66 7.82
C SER A 80 19.56 -8.85 6.49
N ALA A 81 20.52 -7.98 6.21
CA ALA A 81 21.39 -8.07 5.03
C ALA A 81 22.26 -9.35 5.00
N SER A 82 22.34 -10.07 6.13
CA SER A 82 23.05 -11.35 6.22
C SER A 82 22.25 -12.55 5.70
N ILE A 83 20.96 -12.37 5.39
CA ILE A 83 20.13 -13.45 4.85
C ILE A 83 20.52 -13.64 3.38
N GLN A 84 20.93 -14.85 3.02
CA GLN A 84 21.21 -15.25 1.65
C GLN A 84 20.65 -16.66 1.42
N ASP A 85 20.38 -16.97 0.16
CA ASP A 85 20.11 -18.33 -0.30
C ASP A 85 21.14 -18.68 -1.36
N SER A 86 21.92 -19.73 -1.10
CA SER A 86 22.98 -20.25 -1.96
C SER A 86 22.49 -20.59 -3.37
N ASN A 87 21.19 -20.94 -3.51
CA ASN A 87 20.57 -21.32 -4.77
C ASN A 87 20.08 -20.12 -5.59
N VAL A 88 20.05 -18.92 -5.02
CA VAL A 88 19.39 -17.76 -5.62
C VAL A 88 20.41 -16.66 -5.93
N ARG A 89 20.84 -16.61 -7.19
CA ARG A 89 21.81 -15.62 -7.71
C ARG A 89 21.18 -14.56 -8.60
N ASN A 90 21.82 -13.40 -8.73
CA ASN A 90 21.42 -12.37 -9.68
C ASN A 90 21.88 -12.73 -11.11
N ALA A 91 21.53 -11.89 -12.09
CA ALA A 91 21.93 -12.10 -13.49
C ALA A 91 23.47 -12.04 -13.70
N ALA A 92 24.21 -11.44 -12.76
CA ALA A 92 25.66 -11.38 -12.74
C ALA A 92 26.30 -12.55 -11.96
N GLY A 93 25.50 -13.51 -11.45
CA GLY A 93 25.98 -14.64 -10.67
C GLY A 93 26.28 -14.35 -9.19
N GLU A 94 26.02 -13.15 -8.70
CA GLU A 94 26.26 -12.75 -7.31
C GLU A 94 25.09 -13.18 -6.39
N PRO A 95 25.36 -13.45 -5.10
CA PRO A 95 24.31 -13.78 -4.14
C PRO A 95 23.38 -12.58 -3.90
N ILE A 96 22.07 -12.84 -3.85
CA ILE A 96 21.08 -11.82 -3.53
C ILE A 96 20.85 -11.83 -2.01
N LEU A 97 20.92 -10.66 -1.39
CA LEU A 97 20.93 -10.52 0.06
C LEU A 97 19.68 -9.84 0.62
N GLY A 98 19.29 -10.23 1.83
CA GLY A 98 18.32 -9.58 2.71
C GLY A 98 16.99 -9.23 2.02
N GLY A 99 16.62 -7.95 2.08
CA GLY A 99 15.38 -7.44 1.49
C GLY A 99 15.25 -7.64 -0.02
N HIS A 100 16.36 -7.65 -0.76
CA HIS A 100 16.33 -7.91 -2.21
C HIS A 100 16.00 -9.38 -2.50
N LEU A 101 16.44 -10.29 -1.63
CA LEU A 101 16.09 -11.71 -1.71
C LEU A 101 14.59 -11.91 -1.46
N PHE A 102 14.06 -11.25 -0.42
CA PHE A 102 12.62 -11.25 -0.16
C PHE A 102 11.82 -10.75 -1.37
N ARG A 103 12.22 -9.63 -1.96
CA ARG A 103 11.58 -9.10 -3.17
C ARG A 103 11.62 -10.12 -4.30
N LYS A 104 12.73 -10.83 -4.50
CA LYS A 104 12.83 -11.87 -5.54
C LYS A 104 11.88 -13.04 -5.30
N TYR A 105 11.79 -13.56 -4.06
CA TYR A 105 10.82 -14.60 -3.72
C TYR A 105 9.38 -14.14 -3.93
N LEU A 106 9.05 -12.93 -3.46
CA LEU A 106 7.73 -12.35 -3.63
C LEU A 106 7.33 -12.26 -5.11
N LEU A 107 8.27 -11.82 -5.97
CA LEU A 107 8.04 -11.75 -7.41
C LEU A 107 7.89 -13.12 -8.06
N SER A 108 8.75 -14.08 -7.72
CA SER A 108 8.65 -15.46 -8.26
C SER A 108 7.29 -16.06 -7.91
N ARG A 109 6.89 -15.93 -6.65
CA ARG A 109 5.66 -16.51 -6.14
C ARG A 109 4.42 -15.82 -6.68
N CYS A 110 4.41 -14.49 -6.83
CA CYS A 110 3.32 -13.80 -7.51
C CYS A 110 3.13 -14.31 -8.95
N LYS A 111 4.22 -14.58 -9.68
CA LYS A 111 4.15 -15.14 -11.04
C LYS A 111 3.58 -16.56 -11.04
N GLU A 112 4.18 -17.46 -10.25
CA GLU A 112 3.71 -18.85 -10.10
C GLU A 112 2.22 -18.90 -9.75
N TYR A 113 1.78 -18.10 -8.78
CA TYR A 113 0.40 -18.06 -8.33
C TYR A 113 -0.53 -17.47 -9.40
N SER A 114 -0.09 -16.46 -10.15
CA SER A 114 -0.86 -15.92 -11.27
C SER A 114 -1.05 -16.93 -12.39
N GLU A 115 -0.01 -17.71 -12.72
CA GLU A 115 -0.07 -18.78 -13.73
C GLU A 115 -0.97 -19.93 -13.28
N LEU A 116 -0.89 -20.33 -12.00
CA LEU A 116 -1.79 -21.30 -11.40
C LEU A 116 -3.25 -20.85 -11.47
N CYS A 117 -3.56 -19.61 -11.07
CA CYS A 117 -4.91 -19.06 -11.17
C CYS A 117 -5.45 -19.11 -12.60
N TRP A 118 -4.62 -18.83 -13.62
CA TRP A 118 -5.06 -18.91 -15.02
C TRP A 118 -5.14 -20.34 -15.56
N SER A 119 -4.54 -21.31 -14.88
CA SER A 119 -4.55 -22.72 -15.23
C SER A 119 -5.80 -23.43 -14.74
N PHE A 120 -6.24 -23.15 -13.51
CA PHE A 120 -7.51 -23.68 -12.97
C PHE A 120 -8.71 -23.19 -13.77
N ASP A 121 -8.63 -21.94 -14.19
CA ASP A 121 -9.49 -21.34 -15.19
C ASP A 121 -9.58 -22.22 -16.47
N ARG A 122 -8.48 -22.76 -17.01
CA ARG A 122 -8.53 -23.63 -18.21
C ARG A 122 -9.13 -25.02 -17.95
N ALA A 123 -8.97 -25.54 -16.74
CA ALA A 123 -9.42 -26.87 -16.35
C ALA A 123 -10.91 -26.92 -15.94
N GLY A 124 -11.46 -25.80 -15.47
CA GLY A 124 -12.89 -25.66 -15.12
C GLY A 124 -13.76 -25.33 -16.34
N SER A 125 -13.73 -26.17 -17.37
CA SER A 125 -14.55 -26.06 -18.58
C SER A 125 -15.98 -26.54 -18.33
N THR A 126 -16.72 -25.83 -17.48
CA THR A 126 -18.18 -25.78 -17.48
C THR A 126 -18.59 -24.68 -16.52
N ASP A 127 -19.14 -23.59 -17.05
CA ASP A 127 -19.96 -22.69 -16.26
C ASP A 127 -21.30 -23.42 -16.03
N PRO A 128 -21.63 -23.86 -14.80
CA PRO A 128 -22.88 -24.57 -14.55
C PRO A 128 -24.11 -23.69 -14.75
N SER A 129 -23.95 -22.37 -14.91
CA SER A 129 -25.05 -21.46 -15.24
C SER A 129 -25.53 -21.57 -16.70
N THR A 130 -24.79 -22.28 -17.56
CA THR A 130 -25.16 -22.54 -18.97
C THR A 130 -25.73 -23.93 -19.24
N GLN A 131 -25.91 -24.78 -18.23
CA GLN A 131 -26.58 -26.07 -18.42
C GLN A 131 -28.11 -25.93 -18.27
N ASP A 132 -28.76 -25.48 -19.34
CA ASP A 132 -30.18 -25.78 -19.55
C ASP A 132 -30.36 -27.27 -19.87
N HIS A 133 -30.92 -27.97 -18.88
CA HIS A 133 -31.74 -29.18 -18.96
C HIS A 133 -31.15 -30.56 -19.35
N LYS A 134 -31.34 -31.48 -18.38
CA LYS A 134 -31.66 -32.94 -18.45
C LYS A 134 -30.56 -33.89 -17.99
N SER A 135 -30.48 -34.09 -16.67
CA SER A 135 -30.44 -35.45 -16.12
C SER A 135 -30.94 -35.44 -14.68
N GLU A 136 -31.82 -36.38 -14.38
CA GLU A 136 -32.43 -36.59 -13.08
C GLU A 136 -31.36 -36.94 -12.03
N GLY A 137 -31.45 -36.31 -10.87
CA GLY A 137 -30.86 -36.82 -9.64
C GLY A 137 -29.37 -36.55 -9.43
N GLN A 138 -29.00 -35.30 -9.15
CA GLN A 138 -28.14 -34.82 -8.05
C GLN A 138 -27.64 -33.42 -8.40
N PRO A 139 -27.92 -32.38 -7.61
CA PRO A 139 -27.46 -31.03 -7.94
C PRO A 139 -25.92 -30.97 -7.88
N ILE A 140 -25.29 -30.67 -9.01
CA ILE A 140 -23.83 -30.46 -9.18
C ILE A 140 -23.26 -29.40 -8.18
N MET A 141 -24.13 -28.64 -7.50
CA MET A 141 -23.80 -27.65 -6.47
C MET A 141 -22.98 -28.15 -5.26
N PHE A 142 -22.83 -29.46 -5.04
CA PHE A 142 -22.21 -30.00 -3.81
C PHE A 142 -20.94 -30.84 -4.00
N SER A 143 -20.28 -30.81 -5.16
CA SER A 143 -18.98 -31.49 -5.32
C SER A 143 -17.84 -30.71 -4.67
N ASP A 144 -16.92 -31.40 -3.99
CA ASP A 144 -15.65 -30.84 -3.47
C ASP A 144 -14.86 -30.12 -4.57
N GLU A 145 -14.97 -30.59 -5.82
CA GLU A 145 -14.35 -29.98 -7.00
C GLU A 145 -14.92 -28.59 -7.31
N TYR A 146 -16.24 -28.41 -7.18
CA TYR A 146 -16.89 -27.11 -7.38
C TYR A 146 -16.44 -26.09 -6.32
N TYR A 147 -16.38 -26.50 -5.06
CA TYR A 147 -15.86 -25.65 -3.97
C TYR A 147 -14.40 -25.26 -4.20
N ALA A 148 -13.56 -26.19 -4.69
CA ALA A 148 -12.18 -25.91 -5.03
C ALA A 148 -12.05 -24.89 -6.17
N ILE A 149 -12.89 -25.00 -7.21
CA ILE A 149 -12.92 -24.04 -8.32
C ILE A 149 -13.36 -22.66 -7.83
N CYS A 150 -14.48 -22.55 -7.12
CA CYS A 150 -14.95 -21.27 -6.58
C CYS A 150 -13.92 -20.60 -5.66
N LYS A 151 -13.23 -21.40 -4.84
CA LYS A 151 -12.14 -20.93 -3.98
C LYS A 151 -10.98 -20.38 -4.81
N ALA A 152 -10.51 -21.13 -5.82
CA ALA A 152 -9.41 -20.69 -6.69
C ALA A 152 -9.75 -19.40 -7.44
N LYS A 153 -10.99 -19.26 -7.91
CA LYS A 153 -11.50 -18.05 -8.57
C LYS A 153 -11.45 -16.82 -7.66
N ARG A 154 -11.91 -16.97 -6.41
CA ARG A 154 -11.86 -15.91 -5.38
C ARG A 154 -10.44 -15.55 -4.99
N GLU A 155 -9.57 -16.54 -4.80
CA GLU A 155 -8.16 -16.35 -4.48
C GLU A 155 -7.42 -15.61 -5.59
N GLY A 156 -7.70 -15.94 -6.86
CA GLY A 156 -7.15 -15.23 -8.01
C GLY A 156 -7.55 -13.76 -8.06
N LEU A 157 -8.83 -13.43 -7.76
CA LEU A 157 -9.29 -12.04 -7.68
C LEU A 157 -8.57 -11.26 -6.57
N ASN A 158 -8.46 -11.87 -5.39
CA ASN A 158 -7.79 -11.26 -4.23
C ASN A 158 -6.29 -11.06 -4.50
N LEU A 159 -5.64 -11.98 -5.21
CA LEU A 159 -4.25 -11.86 -5.59
C LEU A 159 -4.04 -10.66 -6.52
N ILE A 160 -4.89 -10.46 -7.53
CA ILE A 160 -4.79 -9.29 -8.42
C ILE A 160 -4.90 -7.99 -7.62
N ARG A 161 -5.82 -7.93 -6.65
CA ARG A 161 -5.93 -6.79 -5.73
C ARG A 161 -4.65 -6.61 -4.91
N PHE A 162 -4.11 -7.69 -4.37
CA PHE A 162 -2.87 -7.68 -3.60
C PHE A 162 -1.67 -7.20 -4.42
N MET A 163 -1.52 -7.65 -5.67
CA MET A 163 -0.49 -7.15 -6.58
C MET A 163 -0.63 -5.65 -6.83
N GLY A 164 -1.86 -5.15 -6.97
CA GLY A 164 -2.13 -3.72 -7.06
C GLY A 164 -1.61 -2.95 -5.83
N GLU A 165 -1.85 -3.46 -4.63
CA GLU A 165 -1.33 -2.88 -3.39
C GLU A 165 0.21 -2.98 -3.30
N LEU A 166 0.81 -4.09 -3.74
CA LEU A 166 2.27 -4.26 -3.82
C LEU A 166 2.92 -3.25 -4.78
N PHE A 167 2.25 -2.92 -5.89
CA PHE A 167 2.69 -1.87 -6.80
C PHE A 167 2.63 -0.49 -6.13
N LYS A 168 1.58 -0.21 -5.34
CA LYS A 168 1.47 1.07 -4.60
C LYS A 168 2.63 1.26 -3.61
N VAL A 169 3.15 0.20 -3.01
CA VAL A 169 4.34 0.24 -2.12
C VAL A 169 5.68 0.03 -2.84
N GLN A 170 5.70 0.10 -4.18
CA GLN A 170 6.90 0.02 -5.03
C GLN A 170 7.68 -1.31 -4.93
N LEU A 171 7.00 -2.40 -4.54
CA LEU A 171 7.56 -3.76 -4.54
C LEU A 171 7.44 -4.45 -5.91
N LEU A 172 6.43 -4.08 -6.69
CA LEU A 172 6.33 -4.46 -8.10
C LEU A 172 6.82 -3.32 -8.99
N THR A 173 7.37 -3.66 -10.15
CA THR A 173 7.76 -2.68 -11.17
C THR A 173 6.62 -2.45 -12.15
N GLU A 174 6.61 -1.31 -12.83
CA GLU A 174 5.64 -0.99 -13.88
C GLU A 174 5.61 -2.07 -14.98
N ARG A 175 6.77 -2.63 -15.33
CA ARG A 175 6.89 -3.70 -16.32
C ARG A 175 6.00 -4.90 -15.97
N ILE A 176 6.03 -5.35 -14.72
CA ILE A 176 5.24 -6.51 -14.26
C ILE A 176 3.75 -6.17 -14.33
N MET A 177 3.36 -4.96 -13.92
CA MET A 177 1.95 -4.54 -13.98
C MET A 177 1.43 -4.45 -15.41
N HIS A 178 2.21 -3.88 -16.32
CA HIS A 178 1.85 -3.82 -17.75
C HIS A 178 1.74 -5.21 -18.37
N GLU A 179 2.58 -6.17 -17.96
CA GLU A 179 2.52 -7.55 -18.40
C GLU A 179 1.23 -8.24 -17.91
N THR A 180 0.88 -8.11 -16.62
CA THR A 180 -0.39 -8.60 -16.07
C THR A 180 -1.59 -8.03 -16.81
N ILE A 181 -1.62 -6.71 -17.06
CA ILE A 181 -2.73 -6.07 -17.80
C ILE A 181 -2.81 -6.60 -19.23
N LYS A 182 -1.68 -6.77 -19.92
CA LYS A 182 -1.65 -7.35 -21.27
C LYS A 182 -2.19 -8.78 -21.28
N GLN A 183 -1.86 -9.60 -20.28
CA GLN A 183 -2.35 -10.97 -20.16
C GLN A 183 -3.87 -11.01 -19.90
N LEU A 184 -4.39 -10.11 -19.06
CA LEU A 184 -5.84 -9.96 -18.85
C LEU A 184 -6.55 -9.50 -20.14
N LEU A 185 -5.97 -8.52 -20.86
CA LEU A 185 -6.53 -8.00 -22.11
C LEU A 185 -6.41 -8.97 -23.30
N ALA A 186 -5.44 -9.89 -23.30
CA ALA A 186 -5.28 -10.88 -24.37
C ALA A 186 -6.51 -11.78 -24.50
N LYS A 187 -7.26 -11.94 -23.40
CA LYS A 187 -8.45 -12.78 -23.31
C LYS A 187 -9.76 -11.99 -23.50
N ILE A 188 -9.69 -10.68 -23.78
CA ILE A 188 -10.87 -9.80 -23.82
C ILE A 188 -11.81 -10.02 -25.01
N ASN A 189 -11.42 -10.82 -26.00
CA ASN A 189 -12.26 -11.14 -27.16
C ASN A 189 -13.29 -12.25 -26.84
N ASP A 190 -12.96 -13.13 -25.89
CA ASP A 190 -13.88 -14.13 -25.34
C ASP A 190 -13.66 -14.22 -23.81
N PRO A 191 -13.90 -13.13 -23.09
CA PRO A 191 -13.51 -13.04 -21.70
C PRO A 191 -14.54 -13.74 -20.82
N ARG A 192 -14.04 -14.46 -19.84
CA ARG A 192 -14.87 -14.88 -18.71
C ARG A 192 -15.16 -13.69 -17.81
N GLU A 193 -16.28 -13.75 -17.10
CA GLU A 193 -16.71 -12.67 -16.22
C GLU A 193 -15.60 -12.24 -15.25
N GLU A 194 -14.89 -13.21 -14.69
CA GLU A 194 -13.82 -12.99 -13.73
C GLU A 194 -12.60 -12.27 -14.29
N GLU A 195 -12.27 -12.47 -15.57
CA GLU A 195 -11.11 -11.82 -16.18
C GLU A 195 -11.37 -10.33 -16.39
N ILE A 196 -12.60 -9.97 -16.74
CA ILE A 196 -13.05 -8.57 -16.76
C ILE A 196 -13.07 -7.99 -15.35
N GLU A 197 -13.59 -8.72 -14.37
CA GLU A 197 -13.60 -8.22 -12.97
C GLU A 197 -12.18 -7.99 -12.45
N ARG A 198 -11.24 -8.92 -12.70
CA ARG A 198 -9.81 -8.77 -12.36
C ARG A 198 -9.20 -7.54 -13.02
N LEU A 199 -9.45 -7.33 -14.31
CA LEU A 199 -8.97 -6.15 -15.05
C LEU A 199 -9.51 -4.85 -14.45
N CYS A 200 -10.81 -4.79 -14.19
CA CYS A 200 -11.45 -3.60 -13.65
C CYS A 200 -10.96 -3.25 -12.24
N ILE A 201 -10.84 -4.24 -11.35
CA ILE A 201 -10.31 -4.04 -10.00
C ILE A 201 -8.87 -3.55 -10.08
N LEU A 202 -8.04 -4.16 -10.94
CA LEU A 202 -6.64 -3.79 -11.07
C LEU A 202 -6.50 -2.33 -11.51
N LEU A 203 -7.15 -1.95 -12.61
CA LEU A 203 -7.10 -0.58 -13.14
C LEU A 203 -7.71 0.43 -12.16
N ALA A 204 -8.78 0.08 -11.45
CA ALA A 204 -9.34 0.97 -10.41
C ALA A 204 -8.35 1.18 -9.25
N THR A 205 -7.54 0.16 -8.90
CA THR A 205 -6.59 0.24 -7.77
C THR A 205 -5.31 0.98 -8.13
N ILE A 206 -4.72 0.70 -9.30
CA ILE A 206 -3.41 1.22 -9.69
C ILE A 206 -3.42 2.26 -10.80
N GLY A 207 -4.57 2.51 -11.44
CA GLY A 207 -4.67 3.34 -12.63
C GLY A 207 -4.09 4.73 -12.46
N GLN A 208 -4.36 5.39 -11.32
CA GLN A 208 -3.79 6.70 -11.00
C GLN A 208 -2.26 6.70 -10.97
N LYS A 209 -1.64 5.67 -10.38
CA LYS A 209 -0.18 5.56 -10.31
C LYS A 209 0.44 5.09 -11.63
N LEU A 210 -0.32 4.35 -12.44
CA LEU A 210 0.15 3.79 -13.71
C LEU A 210 0.06 4.82 -14.86
N ASP A 211 -0.90 5.75 -14.82
CA ASP A 211 -1.16 6.74 -15.87
C ASP A 211 -0.19 7.93 -15.81
N THR A 212 1.10 7.63 -15.88
CA THR A 212 2.17 8.63 -15.97
C THR A 212 2.32 9.13 -17.42
N PRO A 213 2.90 10.33 -17.65
CA PRO A 213 3.11 10.84 -19.02
C PRO A 213 3.87 9.86 -19.93
N LYS A 214 4.78 9.06 -19.37
CA LYS A 214 5.55 8.04 -20.10
C LYS A 214 4.70 6.81 -20.46
N ALA A 215 3.79 6.40 -19.58
CA ALA A 215 2.94 5.21 -19.75
C ALA A 215 1.56 5.53 -20.35
N LYS A 216 1.21 6.80 -20.54
CA LYS A 216 -0.11 7.26 -21.04
C LYS A 216 -0.52 6.58 -22.35
N GLY A 217 0.44 6.34 -23.25
CA GLY A 217 0.21 5.61 -24.49
C GLY A 217 -0.24 4.15 -24.25
N HIS A 218 0.37 3.45 -23.30
CA HIS A 218 -0.07 2.10 -22.92
C HIS A 218 -1.47 2.09 -22.32
N VAL A 219 -1.76 3.02 -21.40
CA VAL A 219 -3.08 3.10 -20.76
C VAL A 219 -4.17 3.45 -21.77
N ASN A 220 -3.88 4.30 -22.78
CA ASN A 220 -4.78 4.57 -23.90
C ASN A 220 -5.11 3.30 -24.69
N VAL A 221 -4.11 2.48 -25.00
CA VAL A 221 -4.31 1.22 -25.71
C VAL A 221 -5.17 0.26 -24.89
N TYR A 222 -4.97 0.21 -23.57
CA TYR A 222 -5.76 -0.64 -22.68
C TYR A 222 -7.24 -0.24 -22.66
N LEU A 223 -7.52 1.04 -22.45
CA LEU A 223 -8.90 1.52 -22.46
C LEU A 223 -9.54 1.43 -23.84
N GLY A 224 -8.82 1.69 -24.93
CA GLY A 224 -9.36 1.53 -26.28
C GLY A 224 -9.74 0.09 -26.59
N LYS A 225 -9.04 -0.90 -26.02
CA LYS A 225 -9.49 -2.31 -26.07
C LYS A 225 -10.73 -2.55 -25.22
N MET A 226 -10.79 -1.98 -24.02
CA MET A 226 -11.98 -2.09 -23.15
C MET A 226 -13.22 -1.47 -23.80
N GLU A 227 -13.10 -0.31 -24.44
CA GLU A 227 -14.18 0.37 -25.17
C GLU A 227 -14.74 -0.54 -26.27
N LYS A 228 -13.86 -1.12 -27.11
CA LYS A 228 -14.29 -2.09 -28.14
C LYS A 228 -15.00 -3.31 -27.56
N SER A 229 -14.61 -3.74 -26.36
CA SER A 229 -15.25 -4.86 -25.69
C SER A 229 -16.61 -4.50 -25.09
N VAL A 230 -16.88 -3.23 -24.73
CA VAL A 230 -18.20 -2.79 -24.26
C VAL A 230 -19.27 -2.98 -25.34
N ASP A 231 -18.90 -2.77 -26.60
CA ASP A 231 -19.79 -2.94 -27.76
C ASP A 231 -20.03 -4.42 -28.13
N ASN A 232 -19.33 -5.36 -27.48
CA ASN A 232 -19.49 -6.79 -27.72
C ASN A 232 -20.74 -7.32 -27.00
N ASN A 233 -21.73 -7.76 -27.78
CA ASN A 233 -23.01 -8.33 -27.28
C ASN A 233 -22.85 -9.60 -26.43
N LYS A 234 -21.68 -10.25 -26.43
CA LYS A 234 -21.40 -11.41 -25.57
C LYS A 234 -21.25 -11.05 -24.08
N LEU A 235 -21.02 -9.78 -23.75
CA LEU A 235 -20.84 -9.37 -22.35
C LEU A 235 -22.17 -9.12 -21.65
N SER A 236 -22.29 -9.65 -20.43
CA SER A 236 -23.42 -9.34 -19.57
C SER A 236 -23.49 -7.82 -19.29
N PRO A 237 -24.69 -7.22 -19.19
CA PRO A 237 -24.84 -5.78 -18.92
C PRO A 237 -24.04 -5.32 -17.69
N ARG A 238 -23.97 -6.15 -16.65
CA ARG A 238 -23.18 -5.90 -15.44
C ARG A 238 -21.69 -5.69 -15.74
N LEU A 239 -21.09 -6.53 -16.58
CA LEU A 239 -19.68 -6.40 -16.94
C LEU A 239 -19.42 -5.19 -17.83
N ARG A 240 -20.35 -4.89 -18.75
CA ARG A 240 -20.29 -3.66 -19.55
C ARG A 240 -20.31 -2.42 -18.67
N CYS A 241 -21.19 -2.37 -17.66
CA CYS A 241 -21.18 -1.29 -16.66
C CYS A 241 -19.84 -1.21 -15.92
N LYS A 242 -19.25 -2.34 -15.50
CA LYS A 242 -17.93 -2.34 -14.84
C LYS A 242 -16.81 -1.79 -15.73
N LEU A 243 -16.79 -2.12 -17.02
CA LEU A 243 -15.81 -1.59 -17.97
C LEU A 243 -16.01 -0.07 -18.14
N LEU A 244 -17.25 0.38 -18.32
CA LEU A 244 -17.61 1.79 -18.45
C LEU A 244 -17.20 2.58 -17.20
N ASP A 245 -17.40 2.03 -16.00
CA ASP A 245 -17.01 2.66 -14.75
C ASP A 245 -15.51 2.97 -14.69
N VAL A 246 -14.66 2.07 -15.19
CA VAL A 246 -13.20 2.26 -15.23
C VAL A 246 -12.80 3.28 -16.31
N ILE A 247 -13.44 3.23 -17.48
CA ILE A 247 -13.22 4.20 -18.55
C ILE A 247 -13.57 5.60 -18.06
N GLU A 248 -14.71 5.73 -17.39
CA GLU A 248 -15.18 6.98 -16.81
C GLU A 248 -14.31 7.45 -15.65
N LEU A 249 -13.84 6.54 -14.80
CA LEU A 249 -12.89 6.85 -13.73
C LEU A 249 -11.63 7.53 -14.28
N ARG A 250 -11.10 7.06 -15.41
CA ARG A 250 -9.97 7.73 -16.06
C ARG A 250 -10.34 9.09 -16.65
N LYS A 251 -11.51 9.24 -17.28
CA LYS A 251 -12.00 10.54 -17.77
C LYS A 251 -12.10 11.57 -16.65
N ARG A 252 -12.34 11.13 -15.42
CA ARG A 252 -12.34 11.92 -14.18
C ARG A 252 -10.95 12.03 -13.53
N ASN A 253 -9.86 11.80 -14.27
CA ASN A 253 -8.48 11.80 -13.75
C ASN A 253 -8.27 10.86 -12.55
N TRP A 254 -8.89 9.68 -12.59
CA TRP A 254 -8.82 8.65 -11.54
C TRP A 254 -9.43 9.05 -10.19
N ILE A 255 -10.37 10.00 -10.18
CA ILE A 255 -11.08 10.44 -8.99
C ILE A 255 -12.36 9.62 -8.81
N PRO A 256 -12.51 8.84 -7.71
CA PRO A 256 -13.70 8.02 -7.46
C PRO A 256 -14.97 8.85 -7.25
N ARG A 257 -16.11 8.33 -7.70
CA ARG A 257 -17.45 8.90 -7.44
C ARG A 257 -17.71 8.99 -5.93
N GLY A 258 -18.14 10.16 -5.44
CA GLY A 258 -18.47 10.35 -4.03
C GLY A 258 -17.29 10.73 -3.13
N THR A 259 -16.09 10.89 -3.68
CA THR A 259 -15.14 11.81 -3.04
C THR A 259 -15.78 13.20 -3.17
N VAL A 260 -16.32 13.70 -2.06
CA VAL A 260 -16.71 15.10 -1.96
C VAL A 260 -15.43 15.87 -2.28
N LEU A 261 -15.33 16.37 -3.51
CA LEU A 261 -14.48 17.48 -3.84
C LEU A 261 -14.93 18.56 -2.87
N GLU A 262 -14.14 18.76 -1.82
CA GLU A 262 -14.13 20.01 -1.08
C GLU A 262 -14.20 21.11 -2.14
N SER A 263 -15.32 21.83 -2.14
CA SER A 263 -15.50 23.02 -2.96
C SER A 263 -14.24 23.89 -2.83
N PRO A 264 -13.85 24.67 -3.86
CA PRO A 264 -12.71 25.60 -3.74
C PRO A 264 -12.75 26.47 -2.47
N ALA A 265 -13.95 26.72 -1.94
CA ALA A 265 -14.17 27.40 -0.66
C ALA A 265 -13.67 26.62 0.58
N THR A 266 -13.78 25.28 0.61
CA THR A 266 -13.31 24.46 1.73
C THR A 266 -11.80 24.23 1.70
N ILE A 267 -11.18 24.21 0.52
CA ILE A 267 -9.71 24.14 0.38
C ILE A 267 -9.06 25.41 0.96
N GLN A 268 -9.61 26.59 0.65
CA GLN A 268 -9.14 27.85 1.26
C GLN A 268 -9.35 27.87 2.78
N LEU A 269 -10.44 27.28 3.27
CA LEU A 269 -10.69 27.17 4.71
C LEU A 269 -9.71 26.21 5.40
N HIS A 270 -9.37 25.09 4.77
CA HIS A 270 -8.37 24.15 5.30
C HIS A 270 -6.96 24.76 5.28
N GLU A 271 -6.61 25.50 4.23
CA GLU A 271 -5.33 26.19 4.11
C GLU A 271 -5.22 27.37 5.10
N GLN A 272 -6.30 28.12 5.30
CA GLN A 272 -6.36 29.17 6.34
C GLN A 272 -6.34 28.58 7.75
N VAL A 273 -7.07 27.48 8.01
CA VAL A 273 -7.07 26.80 9.32
C VAL A 273 -5.71 26.17 9.61
N THR A 274 -5.04 25.55 8.64
CA THR A 274 -3.68 25.00 8.81
C THR A 274 -2.64 26.10 9.00
N THR A 275 -2.76 27.22 8.29
CA THR A 275 -1.92 28.41 8.50
C THR A 275 -2.14 29.01 9.88
N LEU A 276 -3.40 29.18 10.31
CA LEU A 276 -3.74 29.68 11.65
C LEU A 276 -3.31 28.71 12.76
N ARG A 277 -3.39 27.40 12.56
CA ARG A 277 -2.88 26.39 13.49
C ARG A 277 -1.35 26.43 13.56
N GLY A 278 -0.68 26.63 12.42
CA GLY A 278 0.76 26.85 12.35
C GLY A 278 1.20 28.12 13.06
N MET A 279 0.46 29.22 12.91
CA MET A 279 0.69 30.49 13.60
C MET A 279 0.42 30.38 15.11
N SER A 280 -0.63 29.66 15.52
CA SER A 280 -0.93 29.40 16.94
C SER A 280 0.13 28.52 17.59
N ASN A 281 0.57 27.46 16.90
CA ASN A 281 1.68 26.62 17.35
C ASN A 281 3.01 27.39 17.40
N GLY A 282 3.24 28.30 16.45
CA GLY A 282 4.40 29.20 16.43
C GLY A 282 4.37 30.20 17.59
N MET A 283 3.22 30.80 17.89
CA MET A 283 3.04 31.67 19.06
C MET A 283 3.22 30.91 20.37
N ALA A 284 2.73 29.67 20.48
CA ALA A 284 2.95 28.83 21.65
C ALA A 284 4.44 28.50 21.85
N LEU A 285 5.17 28.22 20.77
CA LEU A 285 6.61 27.95 20.82
C LEU A 285 7.41 29.21 21.20
N MET A 286 6.98 30.39 20.72
CA MET A 286 7.60 31.66 21.05
C MET A 286 7.32 32.06 22.51
N LEU A 287 6.12 31.82 23.01
CA LEU A 287 5.77 32.03 24.42
C LEU A 287 6.55 31.08 25.34
N ASP A 288 6.73 29.82 24.95
CA ASP A 288 7.54 28.84 25.68
C ASP A 288 9.03 29.19 25.66
N LEU A 289 9.57 29.69 24.54
CA LEU A 289 10.93 30.24 24.44
C LEU A 289 11.11 31.47 25.35
N LEU A 290 10.15 32.40 25.37
CA LEU A 290 10.19 33.57 26.25
C LEU A 290 10.07 33.18 27.74
N LEU A 291 9.22 32.20 28.07
CA LEU A 291 9.09 31.66 29.42
C LEU A 291 10.37 30.94 29.87
N ARG A 292 11.03 30.19 28.98
CA ARG A 292 12.33 29.54 29.23
C ARG A 292 13.45 30.57 29.39
N ALA A 293 13.44 31.65 28.61
CA ALA A 293 14.39 32.76 28.76
C ALA A 293 14.20 33.54 30.08
N SER A 294 12.96 33.69 30.55
CA SER A 294 12.65 34.26 31.87
C SER A 294 13.05 33.32 33.01
N ARG A 295 12.84 32.00 32.90
CA ARG A 295 13.33 31.02 33.91
C ARG A 295 14.84 31.02 34.02
N LYS A 296 15.57 31.04 32.89
CA LYS A 296 17.04 31.18 32.89
C LYS A 296 17.54 32.49 33.50
N ARG A 297 16.74 33.57 33.42
CA ARG A 297 17.03 34.84 34.09
C ARG A 297 16.80 34.80 35.61
N MET A 298 15.90 33.93 36.09
CA MET A 298 15.66 33.73 37.53
C MET A 298 16.63 32.73 38.19
N GLU A 299 17.27 31.86 37.42
CA GLU A 299 18.23 30.85 37.93
C GLU A 299 19.69 31.34 38.01
N GLN A 300 19.99 32.60 37.68
CA GLN A 300 21.32 33.15 38.00
C GLN A 300 21.40 33.47 39.50
N PRO A 301 22.35 32.89 40.26
CA PRO A 301 22.50 33.18 41.67
C PRO A 301 22.91 34.65 41.83
N LYS A 302 22.09 35.42 42.56
CA LYS A 302 22.44 36.76 43.03
C LYS A 302 23.66 36.66 43.95
N ASN A 303 24.85 36.78 43.38
CA ASN A 303 26.08 36.96 44.15
C ASN A 303 26.09 38.40 44.69
N ASN A 304 25.53 38.59 45.88
CA ASN A 304 25.57 39.85 46.61
C ASN A 304 27.03 40.21 46.93
N LYS A 305 27.57 41.22 46.25
CA LYS A 305 28.67 42.04 46.78
C LYS A 305 28.16 43.47 46.98
N PRO A 306 28.33 44.08 48.17
CA PRO A 306 27.95 45.46 48.39
C PRO A 306 28.99 46.36 47.74
N THR A 307 28.64 47.02 46.63
CA THR A 307 29.48 48.06 46.05
C THR A 307 29.05 49.41 46.62
N ASN A 308 29.82 49.80 47.63
CA ASN A 308 29.93 51.14 48.17
C ASN A 308 30.49 52.08 47.10
N ARG A 309 29.84 53.22 46.79
CA ARG A 309 30.46 54.49 46.30
C ARG A 309 29.41 55.60 46.12
N PRO A 310 29.83 56.89 46.12
CA PRO A 310 29.19 57.91 46.94
C PRO A 310 28.45 58.96 46.09
N ALA A 311 27.90 59.92 46.83
CA ALA A 311 27.14 61.10 46.45
C ALA A 311 27.55 61.84 45.15
N ASN A 312 26.49 62.24 44.42
CA ASN A 312 26.20 63.54 43.77
C ASN A 312 27.23 64.68 44.04
N PRO A 313 27.41 65.68 43.13
CA PRO A 313 26.32 66.63 42.87
C PRO A 313 26.27 67.37 41.49
N VAL A 314 25.03 67.68 41.07
CA VAL A 314 24.53 69.03 40.70
C VAL A 314 25.07 69.72 39.43
N ALA A 315 24.16 69.98 38.48
CA ALA A 315 23.64 71.33 38.13
C ALA A 315 22.73 71.21 36.90
N ARG A 316 21.40 71.27 37.06
CA ARG A 316 20.53 72.46 37.06
C ARG A 316 20.31 73.11 35.69
N ASN A 317 19.01 73.17 35.36
CA ASN A 317 18.29 74.22 34.63
C ASN A 317 18.48 74.25 33.10
N ARG A 318 17.47 74.53 32.26
CA ARG A 318 16.06 74.91 32.45
C ARG A 318 15.39 74.86 31.06
N LEU A 319 14.13 74.43 31.03
CA LEU A 319 12.97 75.00 30.31
C LEU A 319 13.12 75.48 28.84
N ARG A 320 12.29 74.89 27.97
CA ARG A 320 11.18 75.51 27.18
C ARG A 320 10.60 74.45 26.23
N MET A 321 9.40 73.90 26.45
CA MET A 321 8.09 74.38 25.96
C MET A 321 8.07 74.79 24.47
N SER A 322 7.62 73.84 23.61
CA SER A 322 6.50 73.90 22.64
C SER A 322 6.43 75.01 21.56
N PRO A 323 5.57 74.90 20.50
CA PRO A 323 5.07 73.75 19.72
C PRO A 323 5.03 74.02 18.17
N LEU A 324 4.54 73.03 17.40
CA LEU A 324 3.79 73.11 16.11
C LEU A 324 4.33 73.97 14.95
N VAL A 325 4.39 73.41 13.73
CA VAL A 325 3.63 73.89 12.56
C VAL A 325 3.42 72.72 11.58
N ILE A 326 2.16 72.56 11.17
CA ILE A 326 1.66 71.76 10.04
C ILE A 326 1.75 72.62 8.78
N ALA A 327 2.26 72.06 7.69
CA ALA A 327 1.80 72.27 6.32
C ALA A 327 2.28 71.08 5.47
#